data_AF-W1QIW7-F1
#
_entry.id   AF-W1QIW7-F1
#
_cell.length_a   1.000
_cell.length_b   1.000
_cell.length_c   1.000
_cell.angle_alpha   90.00
_cell.angle_beta   90.00
_cell.angle_gamma   90.00
#
_symmetry.space_group_name_H-M   'P 1'
#
loop_
_entity.id
_entity.type
_entity.pdbx_description
1 polymer ?
#
loop_
_entity_poly.entity_id
_entity_poly.type
_entity_poly.pdbx_seq_one_letter_code
_entity_poly.pdbx_strand_id
1 'polypeptide(L)'
;MAPATILCVGMAGSGKTTFVQRLNSHLHAKKQAPYVINLDPAVLKVPFGCNIDIRDSVKYKKVMENYNLGPNGAIVTSLNLFSTKIDQVISLVEKKSDRFKHCIVDTPGQIECFIWSASGAIITEAFASTFPTIIAYIIDTPRSSSPTTFISNMLYACSILYKTKLPMIVVFNKTDVRDSKFATEWMTDFEAFQDALRSNSELNDETSNGSGYMASLVNSMSLMLEEFYSTLDVVGCSAYTGAGFDEFLDAVDAKVEEYNNFYQKERERIIKEKEEKEKQNKQKQLTHLMKDLGLGKKEPVDTISDAEDDGEEEYEHGLVEPDINEPQREYTFAEDRNGEVTEENKDVHGVYQRAFEQGSKTAKSDVAENIAKYIRQQR
;
A
#
# COMPACT_ATOMS: atom_id res chain seq x y z
N MET A 1 -0.72 -12.15 -24.80
CA MET A 1 -0.98 -10.93 -23.99
C MET A 1 -0.98 -11.39 -22.55
N ALA A 2 -0.26 -10.71 -21.65
CA ALA A 2 -0.17 -11.14 -20.26
C ALA A 2 -1.57 -11.12 -19.60
N PRO A 3 -1.94 -12.13 -18.80
CA PRO A 3 -3.23 -12.19 -18.16
C PRO A 3 -3.35 -11.09 -17.10
N ALA A 4 -4.50 -10.42 -17.05
CA ALA A 4 -4.78 -9.43 -16.01
C ALA A 4 -5.05 -10.14 -14.68
N THR A 5 -4.30 -9.78 -13.64
CA THR A 5 -4.45 -10.34 -12.29
C THR A 5 -5.33 -9.45 -11.45
N ILE A 6 -6.41 -10.01 -10.90
CA ILE A 6 -7.38 -9.34 -10.03
C ILE A 6 -7.18 -9.87 -8.62
N LEU A 7 -6.69 -9.00 -7.74
CA LEU A 7 -6.45 -9.31 -6.33
C LEU A 7 -7.66 -8.86 -5.50
N CYS A 8 -8.46 -9.80 -5.00
CA CYS A 8 -9.66 -9.50 -4.25
C CYS A 8 -9.32 -9.25 -2.77
N VAL A 9 -9.35 -7.99 -2.36
CA VAL A 9 -9.02 -7.52 -1.01
C VAL A 9 -10.24 -6.86 -0.38
N GLY A 10 -10.41 -6.95 0.93
CA GLY A 10 -11.55 -6.34 1.62
C GLY A 10 -11.68 -6.84 3.05
N MET A 11 -12.52 -6.19 3.85
CA MET A 11 -12.73 -6.60 5.24
C MET A 11 -13.35 -8.00 5.37
N ALA A 12 -13.23 -8.61 6.55
CA ALA A 12 -13.91 -9.86 6.86
C ALA A 12 -15.43 -9.68 6.74
N GLY A 13 -16.09 -10.58 6.00
CA GLY A 13 -17.54 -10.51 5.77
C GLY A 13 -18.01 -9.57 4.66
N SER A 14 -17.11 -8.85 3.96
CA SER A 14 -17.48 -8.06 2.77
C SER A 14 -17.91 -8.91 1.58
N GLY A 15 -17.59 -10.20 1.59
CA GLY A 15 -18.02 -11.18 0.59
C GLY A 15 -17.00 -11.49 -0.51
N LYS A 16 -15.68 -11.33 -0.23
CA LYS A 16 -14.57 -11.64 -1.15
C LYS A 16 -14.72 -13.00 -1.85
N THR A 17 -14.79 -14.09 -1.10
CA THR A 17 -14.92 -15.45 -1.68
C THR A 17 -16.20 -15.63 -2.50
N THR A 18 -17.31 -15.04 -2.09
CA THR A 18 -18.57 -15.06 -2.87
C THR A 18 -18.44 -14.23 -4.16
N PHE A 19 -17.75 -13.10 -4.10
CA PHE A 19 -17.44 -12.27 -5.25
C PHE A 19 -16.57 -13.05 -6.25
N VAL A 20 -15.50 -13.71 -5.79
CA VAL A 20 -14.65 -14.57 -6.62
C VAL A 20 -15.45 -15.71 -7.25
N GLN A 21 -16.34 -16.36 -6.49
CA GLN A 21 -17.22 -17.40 -7.02
C GLN A 21 -18.10 -16.89 -8.17
N ARG A 22 -18.70 -15.71 -8.00
CA ARG A 22 -19.56 -15.10 -9.01
C ARG A 22 -18.77 -14.62 -10.22
N LEU A 23 -17.63 -13.98 -10.01
CA LEU A 23 -16.72 -13.53 -11.07
C LEU A 23 -16.28 -14.71 -11.95
N ASN A 24 -15.90 -15.81 -11.31
CA ASN A 24 -15.51 -17.03 -12.00
C ASN A 24 -16.67 -17.59 -12.85
N SER A 25 -17.87 -17.68 -12.26
CA SER A 25 -19.06 -18.16 -12.97
C SER A 25 -19.44 -17.27 -14.15
N HIS A 26 -19.33 -15.94 -13.99
CA HIS A 26 -19.62 -14.95 -15.02
C HIS A 26 -18.64 -15.05 -16.20
N LEU A 27 -17.34 -15.16 -15.91
CA LEU A 27 -16.30 -15.34 -16.92
C LEU A 27 -16.41 -16.68 -17.65
N HIS A 28 -16.81 -17.76 -16.96
CA HIS A 28 -17.14 -19.03 -17.60
C HIS A 28 -18.33 -18.91 -18.56
N ALA A 29 -19.38 -18.15 -18.20
CA ALA A 29 -20.51 -17.89 -19.09
C ALA A 29 -20.09 -17.14 -20.37
N LYS A 30 -19.10 -16.24 -20.25
CA LYS A 30 -18.46 -15.53 -21.38
C LYS A 30 -17.43 -16.38 -22.15
N LYS A 31 -17.27 -17.67 -21.83
CA LYS A 31 -16.25 -18.58 -22.39
C LYS A 31 -14.80 -18.12 -22.19
N GLN A 32 -14.56 -17.29 -21.18
CA GLN A 32 -13.23 -16.77 -20.82
C GLN A 32 -12.85 -17.27 -19.42
N ALA A 33 -12.69 -18.59 -19.28
CA ALA A 33 -12.38 -19.22 -17.99
C ALA A 33 -11.12 -18.60 -17.35
N PRO A 34 -11.20 -18.07 -16.12
CA PRO A 34 -10.05 -17.47 -15.43
C PRO A 34 -9.17 -18.52 -14.77
N TYR A 35 -7.94 -18.14 -14.45
CA TYR A 35 -7.07 -18.89 -13.56
C TYR A 35 -7.33 -18.46 -12.12
N VAL A 36 -7.79 -19.36 -11.25
CA VAL A 36 -8.23 -19.00 -9.89
C VAL A 36 -7.22 -19.49 -8.86
N ILE A 37 -6.80 -18.58 -7.97
CA ILE A 37 -5.85 -18.82 -6.88
C ILE A 37 -6.53 -18.49 -5.54
N ASN A 38 -6.46 -19.41 -4.59
CA ASN A 38 -6.91 -19.20 -3.21
C ASN A 38 -5.71 -19.03 -2.29
N LEU A 39 -5.61 -17.87 -1.63
CA LEU A 39 -4.62 -17.56 -0.61
C LEU A 39 -5.19 -17.54 0.81
N ASP A 40 -6.48 -17.84 1.02
CA ASP A 40 -7.04 -17.98 2.37
C ASP A 40 -6.77 -19.40 2.92
N PRO A 41 -5.92 -19.56 3.95
CA PRO A 41 -5.65 -20.85 4.57
C PRO A 41 -6.77 -21.30 5.54
N ALA A 42 -7.58 -20.36 6.05
CA ALA A 42 -8.60 -20.59 7.07
C ALA A 42 -9.98 -20.95 6.47
N VAL A 43 -10.17 -20.81 5.16
CA VAL A 43 -11.43 -21.16 4.50
C VAL A 43 -11.71 -22.67 4.56
N LEU A 44 -12.90 -23.03 5.04
CA LEU A 44 -13.30 -24.44 5.20
C LEU A 44 -13.57 -25.11 3.85
N LYS A 45 -14.36 -24.45 3.00
CA LYS A 45 -14.76 -24.96 1.69
C LYS A 45 -14.69 -23.83 0.68
N VAL A 46 -13.89 -24.03 -0.37
CA VAL A 46 -13.85 -23.13 -1.52
C VAL A 46 -15.02 -23.52 -2.44
N PRO A 47 -15.97 -22.61 -2.72
CA PRO A 47 -17.18 -22.92 -3.49
C PRO A 47 -16.96 -22.93 -5.01
N PHE A 48 -15.72 -22.79 -5.47
CA PHE A 48 -15.33 -22.75 -6.88
C PHE A 48 -14.14 -23.69 -7.15
N GLY A 49 -13.96 -24.07 -8.42
CA GLY A 49 -12.76 -24.78 -8.86
C GLY A 49 -11.55 -23.85 -8.77
N CYS A 50 -10.57 -24.20 -7.92
CA CYS A 50 -9.35 -23.44 -7.74
C CYS A 50 -8.18 -24.17 -8.42
N ASN A 51 -7.31 -23.43 -9.12
CA ASN A 51 -6.13 -23.98 -9.78
C ASN A 51 -4.93 -24.10 -8.83
N ILE A 52 -4.79 -23.14 -7.92
CA ILE A 52 -3.75 -23.12 -6.89
C ILE A 52 -4.40 -22.78 -5.56
N ASP A 53 -4.42 -23.74 -4.64
CA ASP A 53 -4.96 -23.55 -3.29
C ASP A 53 -3.81 -23.61 -2.26
N ILE A 54 -3.65 -22.56 -1.46
CA ILE A 54 -2.68 -22.51 -0.37
C ILE A 54 -2.83 -23.70 0.60
N ARG A 55 -4.06 -24.21 0.77
CA ARG A 55 -4.39 -25.32 1.68
C ARG A 55 -3.80 -26.66 1.23
N ASP A 56 -3.39 -26.80 -0.03
CA ASP A 56 -2.72 -28.00 -0.51
C ASP A 56 -1.25 -28.03 -0.09
N SER A 57 -0.62 -26.86 -0.04
CA SER A 57 0.77 -26.71 0.39
C SER A 57 0.93 -26.60 1.90
N VAL A 58 0.01 -25.88 2.56
CA VAL A 58 0.10 -25.56 3.99
C VAL A 58 -1.20 -25.94 4.69
N LYS A 59 -1.12 -26.83 5.67
CA LYS A 59 -2.27 -27.25 6.47
C LYS A 59 -2.45 -26.32 7.67
N TYR A 60 -3.38 -25.36 7.56
CA TYR A 60 -3.68 -24.35 8.58
C TYR A 60 -3.76 -24.89 10.02
N LYS A 61 -4.53 -25.98 10.24
CA LYS A 61 -4.65 -26.60 11.58
C LYS A 61 -3.31 -27.11 12.13
N LYS A 62 -2.48 -27.72 11.28
CA LYS A 62 -1.14 -28.20 11.67
C LYS A 62 -0.20 -27.04 11.98
N VAL A 63 -0.30 -25.93 11.25
CA VAL A 63 0.49 -24.71 11.55
C VAL A 63 0.11 -24.16 12.92
N MET A 64 -1.19 -24.11 13.21
CA MET A 64 -1.70 -23.66 14.51
C MET A 64 -1.17 -24.52 15.67
N GLU A 65 -1.22 -25.85 15.51
CA GLU A 65 -0.73 -26.82 16.51
C GLU A 65 0.80 -26.81 16.65
N ASN A 66 1.54 -26.88 15.54
CA ASN A 66 3.00 -27.01 15.55
C ASN A 66 3.72 -25.75 16.08
N TYR A 67 3.19 -24.57 15.78
CA TYR A 67 3.77 -23.30 16.21
C TYR A 67 3.07 -22.70 17.43
N ASN A 68 2.05 -23.37 17.98
CA ASN A 68 1.23 -22.91 19.10
C ASN A 68 0.73 -21.46 18.91
N LEU A 69 0.19 -21.17 17.73
CA LEU A 69 -0.24 -19.84 17.32
C LEU A 69 -1.75 -19.66 17.45
N GLY A 70 -2.18 -18.42 17.69
CA GLY A 70 -3.57 -18.02 17.49
C GLY A 70 -3.98 -18.01 16.00
N PRO A 71 -5.27 -17.84 15.69
CA PRO A 71 -5.77 -17.94 14.32
C PRO A 71 -5.13 -16.93 13.36
N ASN A 72 -4.97 -15.67 13.76
CA ASN A 72 -4.33 -14.64 12.92
C ASN A 72 -2.83 -14.93 12.70
N GLY A 73 -2.14 -15.41 13.74
CA GLY A 73 -0.73 -15.82 13.63
C GLY A 73 -0.57 -16.99 12.66
N ALA A 74 -1.46 -17.98 12.73
CA ALA A 74 -1.45 -19.11 11.81
C ALA A 74 -1.72 -18.70 10.35
N ILE A 75 -2.54 -17.67 10.09
CA ILE A 75 -2.74 -17.11 8.74
C ILE A 75 -1.43 -16.50 8.22
N VAL A 76 -0.79 -15.62 9.00
CA VAL A 76 0.46 -14.95 8.60
C VAL A 76 1.57 -15.97 8.37
N THR A 77 1.74 -16.94 9.28
CA THR A 77 2.72 -18.02 9.09
C THR A 77 2.44 -18.86 7.86
N SER A 78 1.16 -19.12 7.56
CA SER A 78 0.79 -19.86 6.34
C SER A 78 1.13 -19.07 5.07
N LEU A 79 0.90 -17.75 5.07
CA LEU A 79 1.30 -16.87 3.98
C LEU A 79 2.83 -16.79 3.84
N ASN A 80 3.58 -16.75 4.95
CA ASN A 80 5.04 -16.77 4.93
C ASN A 80 5.58 -18.07 4.31
N LEU A 81 4.99 -19.22 4.67
CA LEU A 81 5.38 -20.50 4.05
C LEU A 81 5.03 -20.54 2.56
N PHE A 82 3.90 -19.95 2.17
CA PHE A 82 3.50 -19.85 0.76
C PHE A 82 4.40 -18.90 -0.03
N SER A 83 4.82 -17.77 0.55
CA SER A 83 5.67 -16.79 -0.15
C SER A 83 7.02 -17.36 -0.55
N THR A 84 7.55 -18.36 0.17
CA THR A 84 8.79 -19.06 -0.24
C THR A 84 8.66 -19.81 -1.58
N LYS A 85 7.45 -20.08 -2.05
CA LYS A 85 7.16 -20.78 -3.31
C LYS A 85 6.52 -19.86 -4.36
N ILE A 86 6.51 -18.54 -4.12
CA ILE A 86 5.83 -17.61 -5.01
C ILE A 86 6.38 -17.65 -6.44
N ASP A 87 7.70 -17.81 -6.60
CA ASP A 87 8.33 -17.89 -7.92
C ASP A 87 7.83 -19.10 -8.73
N GLN A 88 7.58 -20.22 -8.05
CA GLN A 88 6.99 -21.40 -8.69
C GLN A 88 5.55 -21.14 -9.12
N VAL A 89 4.79 -20.42 -8.29
CA VAL A 89 3.40 -20.03 -8.59
C VAL A 89 3.36 -19.09 -9.80
N ILE A 90 4.20 -18.06 -9.82
CA ILE A 90 4.31 -17.12 -10.95
C ILE A 90 4.69 -17.88 -12.22
N SER A 91 5.71 -18.75 -12.17
CA SER A 91 6.11 -19.58 -13.31
C SER A 91 4.99 -20.48 -13.84
N LEU A 92 4.12 -20.99 -12.96
CA LEU A 92 2.95 -21.80 -13.35
C LEU A 92 1.87 -20.96 -14.04
N VAL A 93 1.66 -19.73 -13.57
CA VAL A 93 0.72 -18.77 -14.18
C VAL A 93 1.26 -18.33 -15.54
N GLU A 94 2.56 -18.01 -15.65
CA GLU A 94 3.21 -17.63 -16.91
C GLU A 94 3.10 -18.72 -17.98
N LYS A 95 3.40 -19.99 -17.63
CA LYS A 95 3.30 -21.13 -18.57
C LYS A 95 1.91 -21.34 -19.14
N LYS A 96 0.89 -20.82 -18.47
CA LYS A 96 -0.51 -20.96 -18.86
C LYS A 96 -1.12 -19.62 -19.30
N SER A 97 -0.34 -18.54 -19.33
CA SER A 97 -0.78 -17.17 -19.67
C SER A 97 -1.48 -17.10 -21.02
N ASP A 98 -1.09 -17.92 -21.99
CA ASP A 98 -1.73 -17.96 -23.31
C ASP A 98 -3.15 -18.55 -23.32
N ARG A 99 -3.56 -19.23 -22.23
CA ARG A 99 -4.83 -19.96 -22.16
C ARG A 99 -5.94 -19.21 -21.42
N PHE A 100 -5.60 -18.17 -20.66
CA PHE A 100 -6.57 -17.41 -19.88
C PHE A 100 -6.32 -15.92 -19.98
N LYS A 101 -7.40 -15.13 -20.03
CA LYS A 101 -7.34 -13.66 -20.04
C LYS A 101 -7.14 -13.08 -18.64
N HIS A 102 -7.69 -13.75 -17.61
CA HIS A 102 -7.73 -13.24 -16.25
C HIS A 102 -7.19 -14.25 -15.23
N CYS A 103 -6.45 -13.77 -14.25
CA CYS A 103 -6.06 -14.48 -13.04
C CYS A 103 -6.80 -13.86 -11.85
N ILE A 104 -7.53 -14.64 -11.05
CA ILE A 104 -8.28 -14.13 -9.90
C ILE A 104 -7.66 -14.70 -8.63
N VAL A 105 -7.35 -13.83 -7.68
CA VAL A 105 -6.71 -14.20 -6.42
C VAL A 105 -7.64 -13.86 -5.25
N ASP A 106 -8.12 -14.88 -4.53
CA ASP A 106 -8.86 -14.72 -3.28
C ASP A 106 -7.87 -14.59 -2.11
N THR A 107 -7.99 -13.54 -1.32
CA THR A 107 -7.10 -13.25 -0.18
C THR A 107 -7.75 -13.64 1.15
N PRO A 108 -6.96 -13.83 2.24
CA PRO A 108 -7.49 -14.14 3.55
C PRO A 108 -8.61 -13.20 4.03
N GLY A 109 -9.52 -13.75 4.83
CA GLY A 109 -10.60 -12.99 5.46
C GLY A 109 -10.15 -11.72 6.18
N GLN A 110 -9.03 -11.79 6.91
CA GLN A 110 -8.40 -10.67 7.62
C GLN A 110 -7.46 -9.90 6.69
N ILE A 111 -7.83 -8.66 6.41
CA ILE A 111 -7.12 -7.80 5.46
C ILE A 111 -5.73 -7.41 5.97
N GLU A 112 -5.57 -7.24 7.28
CA GLU A 112 -4.30 -6.84 7.88
C GLU A 112 -3.24 -7.94 7.75
N CYS A 113 -3.67 -9.20 7.85
CA CYS A 113 -2.79 -10.36 7.70
C CYS A 113 -2.20 -10.46 6.29
N PHE A 114 -2.80 -9.79 5.30
CA PHE A 114 -2.31 -9.78 3.93
C PHE A 114 -1.58 -8.47 3.61
N ILE A 115 -2.25 -7.31 3.69
CA ILE A 115 -1.67 -6.02 3.24
C ILE A 115 -0.51 -5.54 4.10
N TRP A 116 -0.58 -5.72 5.42
CA TRP A 116 0.45 -5.25 6.35
C TRP A 116 1.53 -6.31 6.63
N SER A 117 1.36 -7.52 6.10
CA SER A 117 2.36 -8.58 6.21
C SER A 117 3.45 -8.44 5.16
N ALA A 118 4.70 -8.76 5.52
CA ALA A 118 5.79 -8.83 4.56
C ALA A 118 5.52 -9.88 3.47
N SER A 119 4.96 -11.05 3.83
CA SER A 119 4.62 -12.10 2.87
C SER A 119 3.54 -11.70 1.88
N GLY A 120 2.48 -11.02 2.32
CA GLY A 120 1.45 -10.50 1.42
C GLY A 120 1.97 -9.40 0.51
N ALA A 121 2.87 -8.53 1.00
CA ALA A 121 3.56 -7.55 0.17
C ALA A 121 4.43 -8.24 -0.90
N ILE A 122 5.23 -9.24 -0.54
CA ILE A 122 6.05 -10.02 -1.48
C ILE A 122 5.18 -10.71 -2.54
N ILE A 123 4.07 -11.33 -2.13
CA ILE A 123 3.14 -11.99 -3.05
C ILE A 123 2.55 -10.98 -4.03
N THR A 124 2.06 -9.85 -3.52
CA THR A 124 1.46 -8.78 -4.34
C THR A 124 2.48 -8.21 -5.32
N GLU A 125 3.71 -7.97 -4.86
CA GLU A 125 4.78 -7.45 -5.69
C GLU A 125 5.20 -8.45 -6.77
N ALA A 126 5.27 -9.75 -6.45
CA ALA A 126 5.58 -10.80 -7.42
C ALA A 126 4.56 -10.85 -8.56
N PHE A 127 3.26 -10.75 -8.25
CA PHE A 127 2.22 -10.67 -9.29
C PHE A 127 2.33 -9.38 -10.11
N ALA A 128 2.52 -8.24 -9.46
CA ALA A 128 2.68 -6.95 -10.12
C ALA A 128 3.93 -6.90 -11.04
N SER A 129 4.98 -7.65 -10.73
CA SER A 129 6.21 -7.68 -11.56
C SER A 129 6.02 -8.35 -12.88
N THR A 130 5.14 -9.34 -12.92
CA THR A 130 5.01 -10.21 -14.07
C THR A 130 3.74 -9.90 -14.87
N PHE A 131 2.67 -9.50 -14.19
CA PHE A 131 1.34 -9.36 -14.78
C PHE A 131 0.72 -7.99 -14.46
N PRO A 132 -0.10 -7.45 -15.37
CA PRO A 132 -0.96 -6.31 -15.05
C PRO A 132 -1.86 -6.67 -13.86
N THR A 133 -1.62 -6.05 -12.71
CA THR A 133 -2.27 -6.43 -11.45
C THR A 133 -3.13 -5.28 -10.93
N ILE A 134 -4.39 -5.59 -10.63
CA ILE A 134 -5.40 -4.65 -10.16
C ILE A 134 -5.95 -5.14 -8.82
N ILE A 135 -6.17 -4.20 -7.91
CA ILE A 135 -6.78 -4.49 -6.61
C ILE A 135 -8.29 -4.26 -6.72
N ALA A 136 -9.08 -5.32 -6.52
CA ALA A 136 -10.52 -5.20 -6.32
C ALA A 136 -10.80 -5.06 -4.82
N TYR A 137 -11.06 -3.84 -4.36
CA TYR A 137 -11.35 -3.55 -2.95
C TYR A 137 -12.85 -3.71 -2.67
N ILE A 138 -13.20 -4.85 -2.05
CA ILE A 138 -14.58 -5.28 -1.81
C ILE A 138 -15.10 -4.69 -0.50
N ILE A 139 -16.10 -3.83 -0.61
CA ILE A 139 -16.77 -3.15 0.51
C ILE A 139 -18.14 -3.77 0.77
N ASP A 140 -18.50 -3.86 2.05
CA ASP A 140 -19.85 -4.25 2.48
C ASP A 140 -20.78 -3.01 2.46
N THR A 141 -21.59 -2.87 1.41
CA THR A 141 -22.43 -1.69 1.17
C THR A 141 -23.48 -1.47 2.28
N PRO A 142 -24.22 -2.49 2.75
CA PRO A 142 -25.13 -2.36 3.88
C PRO A 142 -24.47 -1.86 5.18
N ARG A 143 -23.20 -2.18 5.42
CA ARG A 143 -22.46 -1.73 6.63
C ARG A 143 -21.82 -0.36 6.46
N SER A 144 -21.51 0.03 5.21
CA SER A 144 -20.86 1.32 4.89
C SER A 144 -21.87 2.45 4.68
N SER A 145 -23.10 2.23 5.13
CA SER A 145 -24.21 3.17 5.03
C SER A 145 -24.11 4.37 5.96
N SER A 146 -23.32 4.24 7.03
CA SER A 146 -23.02 5.35 7.93
C SER A 146 -21.87 6.17 7.36
N PRO A 147 -22.00 7.50 7.21
CA PRO A 147 -20.93 8.38 6.75
C PRO A 147 -19.60 8.20 7.48
N THR A 148 -19.63 7.97 8.80
CA THR A 148 -18.41 7.75 9.61
C THR A 148 -17.70 6.46 9.21
N THR A 149 -18.46 5.38 9.05
CA THR A 149 -17.94 4.08 8.60
C THR A 149 -17.44 4.15 7.15
N PHE A 150 -18.12 4.94 6.31
CA PHE A 150 -17.72 5.17 4.93
C PHE A 150 -16.33 5.83 4.84
N ILE A 151 -16.09 6.94 5.57
CA ILE A 151 -14.76 7.57 5.60
C ILE A 151 -13.70 6.61 6.09
N SER A 152 -13.95 5.90 7.19
CA SER A 152 -12.96 4.96 7.72
C SER A 152 -12.57 3.91 6.68
N ASN A 153 -13.55 3.39 5.93
CA ASN A 153 -13.30 2.44 4.85
C ASN A 153 -12.57 3.06 3.65
N MET A 154 -12.85 4.32 3.31
CA MET A 154 -12.18 5.06 2.24
C MET A 154 -10.73 5.41 2.59
N LEU A 155 -10.46 5.84 3.83
CA LEU A 155 -9.09 6.06 4.31
C LEU A 155 -8.29 4.77 4.36
N TYR A 156 -8.94 3.65 4.67
CA TYR A 156 -8.32 2.34 4.59
C TYR A 156 -8.00 1.96 3.14
N ALA A 157 -8.91 2.20 2.20
CA ALA A 157 -8.66 2.03 0.77
C ALA A 157 -7.47 2.88 0.29
N CYS A 158 -7.40 4.14 0.71
CA CYS A 158 -6.31 5.06 0.43
C CYS A 158 -4.97 4.52 0.95
N SER A 159 -4.96 4.01 2.19
CA SER A 159 -3.77 3.39 2.77
C SER A 159 -3.29 2.18 1.96
N ILE A 160 -4.21 1.35 1.46
CA ILE A 160 -3.87 0.21 0.59
C ILE A 160 -3.31 0.70 -0.75
N LEU A 161 -3.92 1.71 -1.37
CA LEU A 161 -3.47 2.27 -2.64
C LEU A 161 -2.01 2.75 -2.53
N TYR A 162 -1.70 3.55 -1.50
CA TYR A 162 -0.33 4.03 -1.28
C TYR A 162 0.66 2.92 -0.92
N LYS A 163 0.22 1.92 -0.16
CA LYS A 163 1.08 0.80 0.26
C LYS A 163 1.44 -0.13 -0.90
N THR A 164 0.49 -0.38 -1.80
CA THR A 164 0.63 -1.34 -2.90
C THR A 164 1.09 -0.69 -4.20
N LYS A 165 0.78 0.60 -4.41
CA LYS A 165 1.05 1.35 -5.64
C LYS A 165 0.48 0.66 -6.88
N LEU A 166 -0.69 0.04 -6.74
CA LEU A 166 -1.41 -0.64 -7.82
C LEU A 166 -2.73 0.06 -8.10
N PRO A 167 -3.23 0.01 -9.35
CA PRO A 167 -4.56 0.49 -9.66
C PRO A 167 -5.61 -0.25 -8.83
N MET A 168 -6.55 0.49 -8.27
CA MET A 168 -7.59 -0.03 -7.40
C MET A 168 -8.97 0.28 -7.97
N ILE A 169 -9.85 -0.72 -7.89
CA ILE A 169 -11.28 -0.60 -8.17
C ILE A 169 -12.02 -0.82 -6.86
N VAL A 170 -12.84 0.16 -6.48
CA VAL A 170 -13.71 0.07 -5.31
C VAL A 170 -14.99 -0.63 -5.71
N VAL A 171 -15.23 -1.81 -5.12
CA VAL A 171 -16.39 -2.65 -5.40
C VAL A 171 -17.35 -2.61 -4.23
N PHE A 172 -18.46 -1.90 -4.40
CA PHE A 172 -19.58 -1.91 -3.46
C PHE A 172 -20.37 -3.21 -3.63
N ASN A 173 -20.09 -4.20 -2.77
CA ASN A 173 -20.75 -5.50 -2.83
C ASN A 173 -22.09 -5.49 -2.10
N LYS A 174 -22.94 -6.49 -2.38
CA LYS A 174 -24.27 -6.70 -1.79
C LYS A 174 -25.27 -5.61 -2.17
N THR A 175 -25.21 -5.13 -3.42
CA THR A 175 -26.18 -4.16 -3.95
C THR A 175 -27.61 -4.68 -4.01
N ASP A 176 -27.80 -6.00 -3.89
CA ASP A 176 -29.11 -6.65 -3.71
C ASP A 176 -29.79 -6.29 -2.38
N VAL A 177 -29.03 -5.91 -1.35
CA VAL A 177 -29.57 -5.51 -0.04
C VAL A 177 -29.71 -3.99 0.04
N ARG A 178 -28.72 -3.24 -0.45
CA ARG A 178 -28.72 -1.78 -0.44
C ARG A 178 -28.03 -1.24 -1.69
N ASP A 179 -28.70 -0.32 -2.38
CA ASP A 179 -28.17 0.34 -3.58
C ASP A 179 -26.87 1.11 -3.27
N SER A 180 -25.92 1.12 -4.21
CA SER A 180 -24.61 1.77 -4.05
C SER A 180 -24.60 3.26 -4.44
N LYS A 181 -25.72 3.80 -4.93
CA LYS A 181 -25.80 5.19 -5.42
C LYS A 181 -25.38 6.24 -4.40
N PHE A 182 -25.70 6.04 -3.12
CA PHE A 182 -25.30 6.98 -2.06
C PHE A 182 -23.76 7.12 -1.97
N ALA A 183 -23.02 6.04 -2.24
CA ALA A 183 -21.57 6.07 -2.20
C ALA A 183 -21.01 6.84 -3.40
N THR A 184 -21.57 6.62 -4.59
CA THR A 184 -21.21 7.39 -5.79
C THR A 184 -21.49 8.88 -5.60
N GLU A 185 -22.65 9.20 -5.02
CA GLU A 185 -23.01 10.58 -4.67
C GLU A 185 -21.99 11.18 -3.70
N TRP A 186 -21.65 10.50 -2.60
CA TRP A 186 -20.68 11.01 -1.62
C TRP A 186 -19.24 11.14 -2.13
N MET A 187 -18.86 10.36 -3.14
CA MET A 187 -17.53 10.48 -3.77
C MET A 187 -17.47 11.58 -4.84
N THR A 188 -18.60 11.88 -5.48
CA THR A 188 -18.69 12.90 -6.55
C THR A 188 -19.04 14.27 -5.97
N ASP A 189 -19.95 14.29 -5.01
CA ASP A 189 -20.48 15.48 -4.34
C ASP A 189 -20.05 15.47 -2.87
N PHE A 190 -19.00 16.23 -2.60
CA PHE A 190 -18.46 16.39 -1.26
C PHE A 190 -19.36 17.22 -0.34
N GLU A 191 -20.21 18.11 -0.88
CA GLU A 191 -21.17 18.89 -0.09
C GLU A 191 -22.27 17.98 0.44
N ALA A 192 -22.83 17.12 -0.43
CA ALA A 192 -23.78 16.09 -0.02
C ALA A 192 -23.21 15.18 1.07
N PHE A 193 -21.90 14.86 0.99
CA PHE A 193 -21.23 14.08 2.00
C PHE A 193 -21.04 14.83 3.33
N GLN A 194 -20.67 16.11 3.30
CA GLN A 194 -20.59 16.95 4.51
C GLN A 194 -21.94 17.08 5.21
N ASP A 195 -23.02 17.27 4.45
CA ASP A 195 -24.36 17.40 5.00
C ASP A 195 -24.83 16.08 5.62
N ALA A 196 -24.50 14.94 4.99
CA ALA A 196 -24.74 13.61 5.55
C ALA A 196 -23.96 13.39 6.87
N LEU A 197 -22.73 13.90 6.99
CA LEU A 197 -21.98 13.84 8.23
C LEU A 197 -22.57 14.70 9.33
N ARG A 198 -22.94 15.95 9.02
CA ARG A 198 -23.54 16.89 9.97
C ARG A 198 -24.85 16.36 10.53
N SER A 199 -25.72 15.86 9.66
CA SER A 199 -26.99 15.24 10.07
C SER A 199 -26.78 13.96 10.88
N ASN A 200 -25.78 13.13 10.55
CA ASN A 200 -25.47 11.93 11.32
C ASN A 200 -24.83 12.24 12.69
N SER A 201 -24.10 13.34 12.83
CA SER A 201 -23.62 13.82 14.13
C SER A 201 -24.76 14.32 15.03
N GLU A 202 -25.82 14.89 14.46
CA GLU A 202 -26.99 15.35 15.21
C GLU A 202 -27.88 14.18 15.67
N LEU A 203 -27.91 13.08 14.92
CA LEU A 203 -28.73 11.89 15.23
C LEU A 203 -28.11 10.95 16.28
N ASN A 204 -26.79 10.97 16.46
CA ASN A 204 -26.08 10.03 17.34
C ASN A 204 -25.68 10.63 18.71
N ASP A 205 -26.04 11.88 19.03
CA ASP A 205 -25.55 12.55 20.24
C ASP A 205 -26.60 13.29 21.08
N GLU A 206 -27.23 12.55 22.01
CA GLU A 206 -27.65 13.09 23.32
C GLU A 206 -26.60 12.84 24.43
N THR A 207 -25.43 12.26 24.13
CA THR A 207 -24.51 11.76 25.20
C THR A 207 -23.00 11.96 25.02
N SER A 208 -22.49 12.60 23.97
CA SER A 208 -21.04 12.79 23.79
C SER A 208 -20.71 14.13 23.11
N ASN A 209 -19.91 14.96 23.77
CA ASN A 209 -19.43 16.24 23.23
C ASN A 209 -18.32 16.07 22.15
N GLY A 210 -18.45 15.10 21.24
CA GLY A 210 -17.36 14.66 20.34
C GLY A 210 -17.53 14.97 18.85
N SER A 211 -18.68 15.46 18.40
CA SER A 211 -19.09 15.37 16.99
C SER A 211 -18.61 16.50 16.06
N GLY A 212 -18.28 17.68 16.58
CA GLY A 212 -17.80 18.81 15.75
C GLY A 212 -16.40 18.61 15.16
N TYR A 213 -15.53 17.86 15.85
CA TYR A 213 -14.14 17.65 15.41
C TYR A 213 -14.04 16.74 14.18
N MET A 214 -14.94 15.76 14.03
CA MET A 214 -14.96 14.90 12.84
C MET A 214 -15.35 15.69 11.59
N ALA A 215 -16.33 16.59 11.68
CA ALA A 215 -16.70 17.45 10.56
C ALA A 215 -15.53 18.38 10.14
N SER A 216 -14.81 18.95 11.12
CA SER A 216 -13.62 19.78 10.87
C SER A 216 -12.47 18.97 10.24
N LEU A 217 -12.24 17.74 10.72
CA LEU A 217 -11.24 16.84 10.14
C LEU A 217 -11.61 16.49 8.69
N VAL A 218 -12.87 16.14 8.42
CA VAL A 218 -13.33 15.80 7.07
C VAL A 218 -13.17 17.00 6.13
N ASN A 219 -13.50 18.20 6.57
CA ASN A 219 -13.27 19.42 5.79
C ASN A 219 -11.77 19.61 5.47
N SER A 220 -10.89 19.32 6.42
CA SER A 220 -9.44 19.40 6.22
C SER A 220 -8.92 18.30 5.29
N MET A 221 -9.58 17.14 5.25
CA MET A 221 -9.22 16.01 4.40
C MET A 221 -9.91 16.04 3.02
N SER A 222 -10.81 17.00 2.78
CA SER A 222 -11.62 17.12 1.56
C SER A 222 -10.80 17.07 0.28
N LEU A 223 -9.78 17.93 0.18
CA LEU A 223 -8.92 18.04 -0.98
C LEU A 223 -8.13 16.74 -1.22
N MET A 224 -7.68 16.09 -0.14
CA MET A 224 -6.98 14.80 -0.24
C MET A 224 -7.91 13.68 -0.70
N LEU A 225 -9.16 13.67 -0.21
CA LEU A 225 -10.16 12.69 -0.61
C LEU A 225 -10.60 12.89 -2.06
N GLU A 226 -10.70 14.13 -2.54
CA GLU A 226 -11.05 14.44 -3.93
C GLU A 226 -9.96 13.95 -4.90
N GLU A 227 -8.69 14.26 -4.61
CA GLU A 227 -7.56 13.74 -5.40
C GLU A 227 -7.54 12.21 -5.38
N PHE A 228 -7.78 11.60 -4.21
CA PHE A 228 -7.88 10.15 -4.08
C PHE A 228 -9.02 9.56 -4.92
N TYR A 229 -10.24 10.10 -4.83
CA TYR A 229 -11.40 9.60 -5.57
C TYR A 229 -11.25 9.76 -7.08
N SER A 230 -10.54 10.79 -7.55
CA SER A 230 -10.26 10.97 -8.99
C SER A 230 -9.47 9.82 -9.62
N THR A 231 -8.71 9.07 -8.81
CA THR A 231 -7.91 7.93 -9.27
C THR A 231 -8.66 6.59 -9.23
N LEU A 232 -9.79 6.54 -8.53
CA LEU A 232 -10.51 5.30 -8.26
C LEU A 232 -11.67 5.10 -9.22
N ASP A 233 -11.80 3.87 -9.72
CA ASP A 233 -13.03 3.42 -10.37
C ASP A 233 -13.96 2.82 -9.32
N VAL A 234 -15.24 3.15 -9.43
CA VAL A 234 -16.27 2.72 -8.50
C VAL A 234 -17.29 1.89 -9.24
N VAL A 235 -17.57 0.68 -8.74
CA VAL A 235 -18.62 -0.17 -9.29
C VAL A 235 -19.50 -0.75 -8.19
N GLY A 236 -20.81 -0.84 -8.47
CA GLY A 236 -21.77 -1.52 -7.63
C GLY A 236 -21.99 -2.95 -8.10
N CYS A 237 -21.74 -3.95 -7.25
CA CYS A 237 -21.88 -5.36 -7.62
C CYS A 237 -22.72 -6.14 -6.61
N SER A 238 -23.46 -7.13 -7.10
CA SER A 238 -24.12 -8.12 -6.25
C SER A 238 -23.56 -9.50 -6.56
N ALA A 239 -22.73 -10.04 -5.67
CA ALA A 239 -22.20 -11.40 -5.81
C ALA A 239 -23.31 -12.47 -5.82
N TYR A 240 -24.49 -12.18 -5.27
CA TYR A 240 -25.63 -13.10 -5.23
C TYR A 240 -26.42 -13.13 -6.55
N THR A 241 -26.68 -11.97 -7.16
CA THR A 241 -27.47 -11.89 -8.40
C THR A 241 -26.60 -11.94 -9.66
N GLY A 242 -25.36 -11.46 -9.58
CA GLY A 242 -24.47 -11.26 -10.73
C GLY A 242 -24.60 -9.88 -11.39
N ALA A 243 -25.40 -8.97 -10.83
CA ALA A 243 -25.49 -7.60 -11.32
C ALA A 243 -24.17 -6.84 -11.11
N GLY A 244 -23.80 -5.98 -12.08
CA GLY A 244 -22.62 -5.12 -12.03
C GLY A 244 -21.30 -5.77 -12.44
N PHE A 245 -21.28 -7.07 -12.75
CA PHE A 245 -20.05 -7.76 -13.14
C PHE A 245 -19.57 -7.43 -14.55
N ASP A 246 -20.45 -6.96 -15.44
CA ASP A 246 -20.07 -6.43 -16.75
C ASP A 246 -19.31 -5.11 -16.59
N GLU A 247 -19.89 -4.15 -15.86
CA GLU A 247 -19.26 -2.87 -15.53
C GLU A 247 -17.93 -3.05 -14.80
N PHE A 248 -17.84 -4.02 -13.88
CA PHE A 248 -16.57 -4.36 -13.23
C PHE A 248 -15.50 -4.85 -14.21
N LEU A 249 -15.87 -5.68 -15.20
CA LEU A 249 -14.91 -6.18 -16.20
C LEU A 249 -14.46 -5.06 -17.14
N ASP A 250 -15.35 -4.14 -17.50
CA ASP A 250 -15.01 -2.97 -18.30
C ASP A 250 -14.04 -2.05 -17.54
N ALA A 251 -14.27 -1.82 -16.24
CA ALA A 251 -13.36 -1.08 -15.37
C ALA A 251 -11.99 -1.79 -15.22
N VAL A 252 -11.98 -3.13 -15.13
CA VAL A 252 -10.73 -3.91 -15.12
C VAL A 252 -9.96 -3.70 -16.42
N ASP A 253 -10.61 -3.80 -17.58
CA ASP A 253 -9.93 -3.62 -18.87
C ASP A 253 -9.37 -2.18 -18.99
N ALA A 254 -10.09 -1.15 -18.53
CA ALA A 254 -9.59 0.23 -18.47
C ALA A 254 -8.37 0.40 -17.55
N LYS A 255 -8.40 -0.18 -16.33
CA LYS A 255 -7.26 -0.14 -15.41
C LYS A 255 -6.06 -0.95 -15.88
N VAL A 256 -6.25 -1.99 -16.71
CA VAL A 256 -5.13 -2.71 -17.35
C VAL A 256 -4.40 -1.80 -18.33
N GLU A 257 -5.12 -1.00 -19.11
CA GLU A 257 -4.50 -0.03 -20.02
C GLU A 257 -3.74 1.05 -19.24
N GLU A 258 -4.33 1.58 -18.17
CA GLU A 258 -3.68 2.53 -17.26
C GLU A 258 -2.40 1.93 -16.63
N TYR A 259 -2.47 0.67 -16.20
CA TYR A 259 -1.35 -0.07 -15.63
C TYR A 259 -0.14 -0.11 -16.58
N ASN A 260 -0.38 -0.50 -17.83
CA ASN A 260 0.67 -0.64 -18.83
C ASN A 260 1.28 0.73 -19.21
N ASN A 261 0.46 1.80 -19.20
CA ASN A 261 0.89 3.12 -19.62
C ASN A 261 1.68 3.89 -18.56
N PHE A 262 1.25 3.83 -17.30
CA PHE A 262 1.80 4.64 -16.21
C PHE A 262 2.62 3.78 -15.24
N TYR A 263 2.00 2.74 -14.68
CA TYR A 263 2.60 1.96 -13.59
C TYR A 263 3.78 1.11 -14.05
N GLN A 264 3.68 0.44 -15.20
CA GLN A 264 4.76 -0.37 -15.73
C GLN A 264 6.01 0.49 -16.01
N LYS A 265 5.84 1.65 -16.64
CA LYS A 265 6.95 2.55 -16.99
C LYS A 265 7.61 3.18 -15.77
N GLU A 266 6.81 3.64 -14.82
CA GLU A 266 7.33 4.21 -13.58
C GLU A 266 8.10 3.15 -12.77
N ARG A 267 7.59 1.92 -12.76
CA ARG A 267 8.28 0.83 -12.08
C ARG A 267 9.58 0.43 -12.76
N GLU A 268 9.60 0.34 -14.09
CA GLU A 268 10.82 0.10 -14.86
C GLU A 268 11.88 1.18 -14.60
N ARG A 269 11.45 2.44 -14.43
CA ARG A 269 12.34 3.54 -14.05
C ARG A 269 12.93 3.35 -12.66
N ILE A 270 12.09 3.03 -11.66
CA ILE A 270 12.53 2.78 -10.28
C ILE A 270 13.53 1.61 -10.22
N ILE A 271 13.27 0.52 -10.96
CA ILE A 271 14.17 -0.63 -11.02
C ILE A 271 15.52 -0.24 -11.63
N LYS A 272 15.53 0.50 -12.76
CA LYS A 272 16.77 0.99 -13.38
C LYS A 272 17.57 1.89 -12.45
N GLU A 273 16.91 2.82 -11.75
CA GLU A 273 17.57 3.70 -10.79
C GLU A 273 18.17 2.90 -9.62
N LYS A 274 17.50 1.83 -9.15
CA LYS A 274 18.04 0.94 -8.11
C LYS A 274 19.25 0.15 -8.60
N GLU A 275 19.19 -0.42 -9.80
CA GLU A 275 20.31 -1.14 -10.42
C GLU A 275 21.52 -0.22 -10.66
N GLU A 276 21.29 1.03 -11.07
CA GLU A 276 22.34 2.03 -11.24
C GLU A 276 22.99 2.38 -9.90
N LYS A 277 22.20 2.59 -8.84
CA LYS A 277 22.73 2.82 -7.48
C LYS A 277 23.54 1.63 -6.98
N GLU A 278 23.07 0.40 -7.18
CA GLU A 278 23.82 -0.80 -6.80
C GLU A 278 25.14 -0.93 -7.56
N LYS A 279 25.15 -0.64 -8.87
CA LYS A 279 26.39 -0.61 -9.68
C LYS A 279 27.35 0.47 -9.20
N GLN A 280 26.85 1.67 -8.88
CA GLN A 280 27.66 2.75 -8.32
C GLN A 280 28.24 2.37 -6.96
N ASN A 281 27.46 1.73 -6.08
CA ASN A 281 27.94 1.27 -4.77
C ASN A 281 29.00 0.18 -4.91
N LYS A 282 28.79 -0.81 -5.81
CA LYS A 282 29.80 -1.83 -6.12
C LYS A 282 31.08 -1.23 -6.70
N GLN A 283 30.97 -0.22 -7.57
CA GLN A 283 32.13 0.49 -8.12
C GLN A 283 32.87 1.28 -7.04
N LYS A 284 32.16 1.97 -6.13
CA LYS A 284 32.77 2.67 -4.99
C LYS A 284 33.52 1.71 -4.07
N GLN A 285 32.90 0.57 -3.72
CA GLN A 285 33.52 -0.48 -2.92
C GLN A 285 34.76 -1.09 -3.61
N LEU A 286 34.67 -1.39 -4.91
CA LEU A 286 35.82 -1.87 -5.69
C LEU A 286 36.95 -0.84 -5.78
N THR A 287 36.62 0.44 -5.95
CA THR A 287 37.61 1.52 -6.03
C THR A 287 38.32 1.71 -4.69
N HIS A 288 37.56 1.65 -3.58
CA HIS A 288 38.11 1.67 -2.23
C HIS A 288 39.04 0.47 -2.00
N LEU A 289 38.59 -0.75 -2.35
CA LEU A 289 39.39 -1.97 -2.22
C LEU A 289 40.67 -1.93 -3.07
N MET A 290 40.62 -1.39 -4.28
CA MET A 290 41.80 -1.22 -5.14
C MET A 290 42.79 -0.18 -4.62
N LYS A 291 42.29 0.86 -3.93
CA LYS A 291 43.12 1.85 -3.23
C LYS A 291 43.83 1.20 -2.03
N ASP A 292 43.12 0.38 -1.26
CA ASP A 292 43.67 -0.32 -0.09
C ASP A 292 44.66 -1.43 -0.47
N LEU A 293 44.43 -2.14 -1.58
CA LEU A 293 45.33 -3.18 -2.11
C LEU A 293 46.58 -2.60 -2.80
N GLY A 294 46.74 -1.28 -2.88
CA GLY A 294 47.95 -0.64 -3.40
C GLY A 294 48.22 -0.89 -4.89
N LEU A 295 47.21 -1.27 -5.68
CA LEU A 295 47.32 -1.57 -7.11
C LEU A 295 47.22 -0.33 -8.02
N GLY A 296 47.24 0.87 -7.44
CA GLY A 296 47.38 2.11 -8.17
C GLY A 296 48.78 2.24 -8.78
N LYS A 297 48.87 2.41 -10.11
CA LYS A 297 50.11 2.79 -10.78
C LYS A 297 50.73 3.99 -10.05
N LYS A 298 52.01 3.86 -9.68
CA LYS A 298 52.85 4.99 -9.23
C LYS A 298 52.98 5.99 -10.37
N GLU A 299 52.14 7.01 -10.39
CA GLU A 299 52.48 8.29 -10.99
C GLU A 299 53.13 9.18 -9.93
N PRO A 300 54.05 10.08 -10.31
CA PRO A 300 54.84 10.83 -9.36
C PRO A 300 53.96 11.84 -8.62
N VAL A 301 54.17 11.87 -7.31
CA VAL A 301 53.49 12.69 -6.32
C VAL A 301 53.69 14.18 -6.63
N ASP A 302 52.58 14.92 -6.77
CA ASP A 302 52.52 16.33 -6.44
C ASP A 302 51.68 16.47 -5.16
N THR A 303 52.35 16.95 -4.11
CA THR A 303 51.82 17.16 -2.77
C THR A 303 50.83 18.32 -2.73
N ILE A 304 49.57 18.07 -2.38
CA ILE A 304 48.77 19.02 -1.61
C ILE A 304 48.12 18.25 -0.46
N SER A 305 48.48 18.68 0.74
CA SER A 305 48.02 18.23 2.03
C SER A 305 46.51 18.32 2.18
N ASP A 306 45.88 17.24 2.62
CA ASP A 306 44.77 17.35 3.55
C ASP A 306 45.04 16.39 4.71
N ALA A 307 45.00 16.98 5.91
CA ALA A 307 45.40 16.37 7.16
C ALA A 307 44.51 15.17 7.50
N GLU A 308 45.17 14.10 7.91
CA GLU A 308 44.56 12.95 8.58
C GLU A 308 43.90 13.45 9.88
N ASP A 309 42.59 13.25 9.99
CA ASP A 309 41.90 13.17 11.28
C ASP A 309 41.82 11.68 11.63
N ASP A 310 42.80 11.23 12.42
CA ASP A 310 42.86 9.89 13.00
C ASP A 310 41.71 9.74 14.02
N GLY A 311 40.56 9.32 13.55
CA GLY A 311 39.54 8.64 14.36
C GLY A 311 39.76 7.14 14.25
N GLU A 312 40.40 6.54 15.26
CA GLU A 312 40.49 5.09 15.41
C GLU A 312 39.09 4.47 15.47
N GLU A 313 38.65 3.81 14.40
CA GLU A 313 37.56 2.83 14.45
C GLU A 313 38.16 1.42 14.30
N GLU A 314 37.99 0.62 15.36
CA GLU A 314 38.39 -0.78 15.43
C GLU A 314 37.76 -1.58 14.29
N TYR A 315 38.60 -2.24 13.49
CA TYR A 315 38.19 -3.20 12.49
C TYR A 315 37.69 -4.49 13.16
N GLU A 316 36.37 -4.65 13.27
CA GLU A 316 35.77 -5.95 13.59
C GLU A 316 35.70 -6.82 12.31
N HIS A 317 36.38 -7.97 12.38
CA HIS A 317 36.45 -8.95 11.30
C HIS A 317 35.09 -9.52 10.91
N GLY A 318 34.71 -9.36 9.63
CA GLY A 318 34.04 -10.37 8.82
C GLY A 318 32.79 -11.04 9.39
N LEU A 319 31.63 -10.39 9.21
CA LEU A 319 30.34 -11.05 9.02
C LEU A 319 29.57 -10.29 7.93
N VAL A 320 29.09 -11.01 6.91
CA VAL A 320 28.13 -10.47 5.96
C VAL A 320 26.82 -10.26 6.73
N GLU A 321 26.43 -9.00 6.93
CA GLU A 321 25.12 -8.70 7.52
C GLU A 321 23.99 -9.18 6.61
N PRO A 322 22.94 -9.83 7.14
CA PRO A 322 21.72 -10.07 6.40
C PRO A 322 21.04 -8.72 6.11
N ASP A 323 20.52 -8.56 4.89
CA ASP A 323 19.76 -7.40 4.43
C ASP A 323 18.46 -7.26 5.27
N ILE A 324 18.54 -6.51 6.39
CA ILE A 324 17.39 -6.12 7.20
C ILE A 324 17.07 -4.65 6.87
N ASN A 325 16.33 -4.46 5.79
CA ASN A 325 15.63 -3.21 5.53
C ASN A 325 14.38 -3.13 6.42
N GLU A 326 14.55 -2.77 7.70
CA GLU A 326 13.52 -2.07 8.46
C GLU A 326 14.00 -0.63 8.70
N PRO A 327 13.21 0.41 8.39
CA PRO A 327 13.53 1.76 8.83
C PRO A 327 13.41 1.78 10.36
N GLN A 328 14.55 1.82 11.07
CA GLN A 328 14.57 2.10 12.49
C GLN A 328 13.83 3.43 12.72
N ARG A 329 12.67 3.37 13.37
CA ARG A 329 12.02 4.56 13.91
C ARG A 329 12.85 5.02 15.10
N GLU A 330 13.54 6.14 14.96
CA GLU A 330 14.03 6.87 16.13
C GLU A 330 12.83 7.26 16.99
N TYR A 331 12.71 6.64 18.15
CA TYR A 331 11.82 7.06 19.21
C TYR A 331 12.42 8.32 19.86
N THR A 332 12.17 9.49 19.28
CA THR A 332 12.28 10.73 20.05
C THR A 332 11.14 10.70 21.06
N PHE A 333 11.41 10.40 22.33
CA PHE A 333 10.79 10.96 23.55
C PHE A 333 10.98 10.00 24.74
N ALA A 334 11.98 10.28 25.59
CA ALA A 334 11.98 9.81 26.98
C ALA A 334 12.82 10.64 27.98
N GLU A 335 13.66 11.60 27.59
CA GLU A 335 14.61 12.20 28.56
C GLU A 335 14.48 13.71 28.85
N ASP A 336 13.76 14.51 28.04
CA ASP A 336 13.60 15.95 28.31
C ASP A 336 12.32 16.32 29.07
N ARG A 337 12.11 15.71 30.25
CA ARG A 337 10.99 16.05 31.16
C ARG A 337 11.39 16.84 32.42
N ASN A 338 12.45 17.64 32.37
CA ASN A 338 12.81 18.53 33.49
C ASN A 338 13.04 19.99 33.04
N GLY A 339 12.09 20.56 32.30
CA GLY A 339 12.01 22.01 32.11
C GLY A 339 11.08 22.63 33.16
N GLU A 340 11.63 23.18 34.24
CA GLU A 340 10.87 23.96 35.22
C GLU A 340 10.27 25.22 34.57
N VAL A 341 9.01 25.50 34.87
CA VAL A 341 8.28 26.68 34.39
C VAL A 341 8.76 27.92 35.16
N THR A 342 9.58 28.75 34.52
CA THR A 342 9.92 30.10 35.03
C THR A 342 8.88 31.14 34.59
N GLU A 343 8.70 32.17 35.42
CA GLU A 343 7.66 33.21 35.26
C GLU A 343 7.72 34.01 33.94
N GLU A 344 8.78 33.88 33.14
CA GLU A 344 8.92 34.56 31.84
C GLU A 344 8.21 33.84 30.67
N ASN A 345 7.74 32.60 30.83
CA ASN A 345 7.07 31.80 29.78
C ASN A 345 5.53 31.85 29.81
N LYS A 346 4.93 32.91 30.36
CA LYS A 346 3.46 33.02 30.48
C LYS A 346 2.71 33.44 29.22
N ASP A 347 3.37 33.85 28.15
CA ASP A 347 2.69 34.30 26.93
C ASP A 347 3.25 33.65 25.65
N VAL A 348 3.01 32.35 25.54
CA VAL A 348 3.30 31.51 24.37
C VAL A 348 2.56 32.03 23.13
N HIS A 349 1.38 32.63 23.31
CA HIS A 349 0.57 33.19 22.23
C HIS A 349 1.24 34.40 21.56
N GLY A 350 1.87 35.30 22.33
CA GLY A 350 2.61 36.43 21.80
C GLY A 350 3.84 36.04 20.97
N VAL A 351 4.48 34.91 21.29
CA VAL A 351 5.62 34.37 20.54
C VAL A 351 5.19 33.84 19.17
N TYR A 352 4.07 33.10 19.11
CA TYR A 352 3.51 32.61 17.84
C TYR A 352 3.05 33.75 16.93
N GLN A 353 2.48 34.80 17.50
CA GLN A 353 1.98 35.93 16.71
C GLN A 353 3.13 36.76 16.09
N ARG A 354 4.25 36.94 16.81
CA ARG A 354 5.46 37.56 16.26
C ARG A 354 6.11 36.73 15.16
N ALA A 355 6.13 35.40 15.30
CA ALA A 355 6.64 34.49 14.27
C ALA A 355 5.78 34.54 13.00
N PHE A 356 4.46 34.65 13.15
CA PHE A 356 3.52 34.78 12.03
C PHE A 356 3.67 36.12 11.30
N GLU A 357 3.87 37.22 12.04
CA GLU A 357 4.09 38.55 11.45
C GLU A 357 5.42 38.64 10.70
N GLN A 358 6.50 38.04 11.25
CA GLN A 358 7.81 37.98 10.58
C GLN A 358 7.80 37.14 9.30
N GLY A 359 7.00 36.07 9.23
CA GLY A 359 6.85 35.24 8.03
C GLY A 359 5.97 35.85 6.93
N SER A 360 5.17 36.87 7.25
CA SER A 360 4.14 37.40 6.33
C SER A 360 4.62 38.50 5.37
N LYS A 361 5.83 39.04 5.55
CA LYS A 361 6.38 40.09 4.67
C LYS A 361 7.70 39.64 4.05
N THR A 362 7.71 39.60 2.71
CA THR A 362 8.85 39.43 1.80
C THR A 362 9.53 38.05 1.77
N ALA A 363 9.00 37.12 0.98
CA ALA A 363 9.78 35.97 0.49
C ALA A 363 9.27 35.48 -0.87
N LYS A 364 9.66 36.16 -1.96
CA LYS A 364 9.52 35.62 -3.33
C LYS A 364 10.82 35.65 -4.15
N SER A 365 11.98 35.95 -3.55
CA SER A 365 13.24 36.00 -4.30
C SER A 365 14.43 35.38 -3.54
N ASP A 366 14.66 35.76 -2.28
CA ASP A 366 15.93 35.44 -1.62
C ASP A 366 16.06 33.99 -1.13
N VAL A 367 14.93 33.33 -0.84
CA VAL A 367 14.91 31.92 -0.40
C VAL A 367 15.26 30.97 -1.56
N ALA A 368 14.82 31.31 -2.78
CA ALA A 368 15.14 30.52 -3.98
C ALA A 368 16.62 30.65 -4.37
N GLU A 369 17.22 31.83 -4.22
CA GLU A 369 18.66 32.04 -4.44
C GLU A 369 19.53 31.30 -3.41
N ASN A 370 19.12 31.28 -2.15
CA ASN A 370 19.87 30.57 -1.10
C ASN A 370 19.80 29.05 -1.24
N ILE A 371 18.64 28.50 -1.66
CA ILE A 371 18.51 27.06 -1.96
C ILE A 371 19.33 26.68 -3.20
N ALA A 372 19.35 27.54 -4.23
CA ALA A 372 20.16 27.30 -5.44
C ALA A 372 21.68 27.37 -5.17
N LYS A 373 22.13 28.24 -4.25
CA LYS A 373 23.54 28.29 -3.82
C LYS A 373 23.92 27.05 -3.00
N TYR A 374 23.04 26.59 -2.12
CA TYR A 374 23.28 25.40 -1.30
C TYR A 374 23.42 24.12 -2.15
N ILE A 375 22.58 23.99 -3.19
CA ILE A 375 22.63 22.84 -4.12
C ILE A 375 23.89 22.86 -5.01
N ARG A 376 24.48 24.03 -5.28
CA ARG A 376 25.73 24.12 -6.08
C ARG A 376 26.99 23.82 -5.29
N GLN A 377 26.97 23.91 -3.96
CA GLN A 377 28.15 23.65 -3.13
C GLN A 377 28.32 22.17 -2.74
N GLN A 378 27.35 21.30 -3.03
CA GLN A 378 27.45 19.85 -2.81
C GLN A 378 27.64 19.04 -4.11
N ARG A 379 28.44 19.55 -5.06
CA ARG A 379 28.90 18.79 -6.22
C ARG A 379 30.41 18.74 -6.31
#